data_AF-A0A1B6KYP0-F1
#
_entry.id   AF-A0A1B6KYP0-F1
#
_cell.length_a   1.000
_cell.length_b   1.000
_cell.length_c   1.000
_cell.angle_alpha   90.00
_cell.angle_beta   90.00
_cell.angle_gamma   90.00
#
_symmetry.space_group_name_H-M   'P 1'
#
loop_
_entity.id
_entity.type
_entity.pdbx_description
1 polymer ?
#
loop_
_entity_poly.entity_id
_entity_poly.type
_entity_poly.pdbx_seq_one_letter_code
_entity_poly.pdbx_strand_id
1 'polypeptide(L)'
;MANQQKPKSSSFFDTFLGRKKVGSARSGGQLSRPHSDSDFNELDEQVEFIEHLDEDALNERFERMLDDRNLTEEMREPLRRQVTQNKKSMLINHYRGSANENRSKFDKPFEYIHYLDQPDLSINKIHNCLESLRIALTNNPLSWIEEFGTEGLKKVLSTLNICYRN
;
A
#
# COMPACT_ATOMS: atom_id res chain seq x y z
N MET A 1 18.03 33.74 36.00
CA MET A 1 18.04 33.80 34.52
C MET A 1 17.42 32.53 33.99
N ALA A 2 16.40 32.69 33.15
CA ALA A 2 15.52 31.63 32.66
C ALA A 2 16.24 30.68 31.69
N ASN A 3 15.99 29.37 31.80
CA ASN A 3 16.43 28.40 30.80
C ASN A 3 15.20 27.93 30.02
N GLN A 4 15.11 28.37 28.76
CA GLN A 4 14.03 28.03 27.83
C GLN A 4 14.18 26.57 27.38
N GLN A 5 13.18 25.73 27.67
CA GLN A 5 13.03 24.43 27.03
C GLN A 5 12.38 24.63 25.66
N LYS A 6 13.12 24.35 24.58
CA LYS A 6 12.54 24.21 23.23
C LYS A 6 11.85 22.84 23.11
N PRO A 7 10.66 22.74 22.50
CA PRO A 7 10.00 21.46 22.30
C PRO A 7 10.71 20.67 21.19
N LYS A 8 10.97 19.38 21.44
CA LYS A 8 11.46 18.43 20.44
C LYS A 8 10.29 18.10 19.50
N SER A 9 10.36 18.53 18.25
CA SER A 9 9.47 18.04 17.19
C SER A 9 9.74 16.55 16.98
N SER A 10 8.76 15.70 17.26
CA SER A 10 8.83 14.28 16.94
C SER A 10 8.84 14.12 15.42
N SER A 11 10.00 13.78 14.88
CA SER A 11 10.20 13.48 13.47
C SER A 11 9.56 12.13 13.15
N PHE A 12 8.26 12.14 12.87
CA PHE A 12 7.53 10.98 12.35
C PHE A 12 8.11 10.52 10.99
N PHE A 13 8.70 11.44 10.23
CA PHE A 13 9.31 11.17 8.93
C PHE A 13 10.55 10.27 8.98
N ASP A 14 11.28 10.22 10.10
CA ASP A 14 12.48 9.36 10.24
C ASP A 14 12.14 7.86 10.26
N THR A 15 10.89 7.49 10.56
CA THR A 15 10.46 6.08 10.51
C THR A 15 10.17 5.63 9.08
N PHE A 16 9.83 6.56 8.18
CA PHE A 16 9.46 6.26 6.80
C PHE A 16 10.66 6.12 5.84
N LEU A 17 11.87 6.56 6.22
CA LEU A 17 12.99 6.75 5.28
C LEU A 17 14.29 6.02 5.61
N GLY A 18 14.37 5.10 6.57
CA GLY A 18 15.58 4.29 6.64
C GLY A 18 15.74 3.26 7.75
N ARG A 19 15.93 2.00 7.34
CA ARG A 19 16.77 1.06 8.09
C ARG A 19 17.82 0.46 7.17
N LYS A 20 19.06 0.94 7.30
CA LYS A 20 20.25 0.24 6.80
C LYS A 20 20.31 -1.15 7.45
N LYS A 21 20.23 -2.20 6.64
CA LYS A 21 20.31 -3.60 7.08
C LYS A 21 21.78 -3.99 7.23
N VAL A 22 22.21 -4.22 8.47
CA VAL A 22 23.50 -4.85 8.80
C VAL A 22 23.40 -6.33 8.41
N GLY A 23 24.41 -6.81 7.67
CA GLY A 23 24.42 -8.13 7.06
C GLY A 23 24.43 -9.28 8.06
N SER A 24 23.61 -10.30 7.77
CA SER A 24 23.77 -11.64 8.30
C SER A 24 23.47 -12.63 7.17
N ALA A 25 24.51 -13.35 6.76
CA ALA A 25 24.47 -14.32 5.68
C ALA A 25 23.73 -15.59 6.13
N ARG A 26 22.73 -16.02 5.35
CA ARG A 26 22.27 -17.41 5.35
C ARG A 26 21.92 -17.85 3.93
N SER A 27 22.70 -18.84 3.49
CA SER A 27 22.53 -19.68 2.30
C SER A 27 21.22 -20.48 2.38
N GLY A 28 20.50 -20.55 1.26
CA GLY A 28 19.32 -21.38 1.04
C GLY A 28 18.72 -21.09 -0.32
N GLY A 29 18.85 -22.02 -1.27
CA GLY A 29 18.60 -21.82 -2.70
C GLY A 29 17.20 -21.30 -3.04
N GLN A 30 17.16 -20.23 -3.84
CA GLN A 30 15.94 -19.75 -4.50
C GLN A 30 15.84 -20.41 -5.87
N LEU A 31 14.79 -21.22 -6.05
CA LEU A 31 14.23 -21.47 -7.36
C LEU A 31 13.72 -20.11 -7.87
N SER A 32 14.39 -19.55 -8.87
CA SER A 32 13.91 -18.39 -9.61
C SER A 32 12.61 -18.75 -10.30
N ARG A 33 11.48 -18.33 -9.72
CA ARG A 33 10.21 -18.27 -10.44
C ARG A 33 10.40 -17.34 -11.65
N PRO A 34 9.88 -17.66 -12.84
CA PRO A 34 9.82 -16.71 -13.95
C PRO A 34 8.97 -15.53 -13.48
N HIS A 35 9.61 -14.40 -13.22
CA HIS A 35 8.93 -13.12 -13.16
C HIS A 35 8.69 -12.74 -14.63
N SER A 36 7.44 -12.49 -15.01
CA SER A 36 7.12 -12.05 -16.37
C SER A 36 7.83 -10.73 -16.63
N ASP A 37 8.75 -10.72 -17.60
CA ASP A 37 9.48 -9.51 -18.04
C ASP A 37 8.53 -8.36 -18.48
N SER A 38 7.24 -8.66 -18.70
CA SER A 38 6.20 -7.66 -19.04
C SER A 38 5.94 -6.64 -17.95
N ASP A 39 5.90 -7.05 -16.68
CA ASP A 39 5.51 -6.16 -15.57
C ASP A 39 6.59 -5.12 -15.28
N PHE A 40 7.86 -5.48 -15.53
CA PHE A 40 8.98 -4.57 -15.32
C PHE A 40 9.01 -3.47 -16.41
N ASN A 41 8.72 -3.84 -17.66
CA ASN A 41 8.61 -2.87 -18.76
C ASN A 41 7.44 -1.90 -18.56
N GLU A 42 6.27 -2.37 -18.14
CA GLU A 42 5.10 -1.50 -17.94
C GLU A 42 5.33 -0.47 -16.80
N LEU A 43 6.03 -0.88 -15.74
CA LEU A 43 6.41 0.02 -14.65
C LEU A 43 7.45 1.06 -15.08
N ASP A 44 8.45 0.65 -15.85
CA ASP A 44 9.49 1.57 -16.34
C ASP A 44 8.89 2.58 -17.34
N GLU A 45 8.00 2.15 -18.24
CA GLU A 45 7.22 3.03 -19.12
C GLU A 45 6.35 4.01 -18.32
N GLN A 46 5.71 3.55 -17.24
CA GLN A 46 4.89 4.40 -16.38
C GLN A 46 5.72 5.43 -15.61
N VAL A 47 6.91 5.06 -15.14
CA VAL A 47 7.88 5.96 -14.49
C VAL A 47 8.36 7.01 -15.46
N GLU A 48 8.78 6.60 -16.66
CA GLU A 48 9.23 7.50 -17.71
C GLU A 48 8.12 8.48 -18.10
N PHE A 49 6.88 8.01 -18.21
CA PHE A 49 5.73 8.87 -18.45
C PHE A 49 5.56 9.94 -17.37
N ILE A 50 5.67 9.60 -16.08
CA ILE A 50 5.54 10.57 -14.96
C ILE A 50 6.68 11.59 -14.99
N GLU A 51 7.90 11.17 -15.34
CA GLU A 51 9.05 12.06 -15.44
C GLU A 51 8.89 13.12 -16.55
N HIS A 52 8.11 12.84 -17.59
CA HIS A 52 7.86 13.76 -18.70
C HIS A 52 6.56 14.57 -18.59
N LEU A 53 5.81 14.45 -17.48
CA LEU A 53 4.64 15.29 -17.24
C LEU A 53 5.03 16.77 -17.10
N ASP A 54 4.22 17.63 -17.72
CA ASP A 54 4.23 19.07 -17.43
C ASP A 54 3.62 19.35 -16.04
N GLU A 55 3.73 20.60 -15.60
CA GLU A 55 3.34 20.98 -14.24
C GLU A 55 1.84 20.82 -13.97
N ASP A 56 1.00 21.14 -14.96
CA ASP A 56 -0.45 21.07 -14.84
C ASP A 56 -0.93 19.61 -14.78
N ALA A 57 -0.46 18.76 -15.70
CA ALA A 57 -0.81 17.34 -15.71
C ALA A 57 -0.23 16.60 -14.49
N LEU A 58 0.95 17.00 -14.00
CA LEU A 58 1.51 16.48 -12.76
C LEU A 58 0.61 16.81 -11.58
N ASN A 59 0.20 18.07 -11.43
CA ASN A 59 -0.65 18.51 -10.32
C ASN A 59 -2.02 17.82 -10.38
N GLU A 60 -2.63 17.68 -11.56
CA GLU A 60 -3.90 16.98 -11.73
C GLU A 60 -3.81 15.51 -11.29
N ARG A 61 -2.76 14.79 -11.71
CA ARG A 61 -2.53 13.41 -11.26
C ARG A 61 -2.20 13.32 -9.77
N PHE A 62 -1.50 14.31 -9.23
CA PHE A 62 -1.18 14.36 -7.80
C PHE A 62 -2.44 14.53 -6.96
N GLU A 63 -3.38 15.38 -7.36
CA GLU A 63 -4.67 15.53 -6.65
C GLU A 63 -5.47 14.22 -6.68
N ARG A 64 -5.52 13.51 -7.82
CA ARG A 64 -6.14 12.17 -7.89
C ARG A 64 -5.49 11.19 -6.90
N MET A 65 -4.17 11.20 -6.79
CA MET A 65 -3.45 10.37 -5.82
C MET A 65 -3.81 10.76 -4.37
N LEU A 66 -3.97 12.05 -4.07
CA LEU A 66 -4.39 12.50 -2.73
C LEU A 66 -5.82 12.07 -2.41
N ASP A 67 -6.73 12.15 -3.39
CA ASP A 67 -8.10 11.67 -3.28
C ASP A 67 -8.14 10.16 -2.99
N ASP A 68 -7.37 9.38 -3.74
CA ASP A 68 -7.24 7.92 -3.56
C ASP A 68 -6.69 7.54 -2.18
N ARG A 69 -5.90 8.43 -1.55
CA ARG A 69 -5.38 8.25 -0.18
C ARG A 69 -6.34 8.72 0.91
N ASN A 70 -7.50 9.25 0.56
CA ASN A 70 -8.53 9.74 1.48
C ASN A 70 -7.98 10.67 2.58
N LEU A 71 -7.09 11.59 2.19
CA LEU A 71 -6.44 12.52 3.12
C LEU A 71 -7.34 13.72 3.42
N THR A 72 -7.27 14.22 4.66
CA THR A 72 -7.94 15.47 5.05
C THR A 72 -7.25 16.69 4.42
N GLU A 73 -7.98 17.79 4.24
CA GLU A 73 -7.44 19.01 3.62
C GLU A 73 -6.20 19.57 4.36
N GLU A 74 -6.21 19.50 5.69
CA GLU A 74 -5.06 19.88 6.54
C GLU A 74 -3.79 19.08 6.21
N MET A 75 -3.93 17.81 5.83
CA MET A 75 -2.84 16.93 5.45
C MET A 75 -2.43 17.09 3.98
N ARG A 76 -3.36 17.52 3.10
CA ARG A 76 -3.09 17.76 1.67
C ARG A 76 -2.26 19.00 1.44
N GLU A 77 -2.52 20.08 2.17
CA GLU A 77 -1.82 21.37 2.03
C GLU A 77 -0.29 21.29 2.08
N PRO A 78 0.36 20.62 3.05
CA PRO A 78 1.81 20.46 3.04
C PRO A 78 2.33 19.58 1.88
N LEU A 79 1.50 18.70 1.30
CA LEU A 79 1.85 17.87 0.15
C LEU A 79 1.77 18.66 -1.16
N ARG A 80 0.79 19.56 -1.32
CA ARG A 80 0.70 20.46 -2.48
C ARG A 80 1.89 21.41 -2.61
N ARG A 81 2.47 21.81 -1.46
CA ARG A 81 3.64 22.70 -1.38
C ARG A 81 4.98 21.99 -1.63
N GLN A 82 4.98 20.67 -1.83
CA GLN A 82 6.20 19.94 -2.17
C GLN A 82 6.72 20.35 -3.55
N VAL A 83 8.04 20.29 -3.72
CA VAL A 83 8.67 20.51 -5.01
C VAL A 83 8.27 19.44 -6.01
N THR A 84 8.27 19.78 -7.30
CA THR A 84 7.90 18.91 -8.43
C THR A 84 8.55 17.52 -8.34
N GLN A 85 9.83 17.45 -7.99
CA GLN A 85 10.54 16.18 -7.88
C GLN A 85 9.98 15.26 -6.78
N ASN A 86 9.58 15.84 -5.64
CA ASN A 86 8.97 15.07 -4.56
C ASN A 86 7.58 14.58 -4.98
N LYS A 87 6.79 15.40 -5.68
CA LYS A 87 5.47 15.01 -6.20
C LYS A 87 5.58 13.86 -7.21
N LYS A 88 6.53 13.93 -8.15
CA LYS A 88 6.83 12.84 -9.09
C LYS A 88 7.23 11.56 -8.37
N SER A 89 8.13 11.66 -7.39
CA SER A 89 8.54 10.52 -6.58
C SER A 89 7.36 9.87 -5.83
N MET A 90 6.48 10.69 -5.26
CA MET A 90 5.27 10.21 -4.57
C MET A 90 4.31 9.50 -5.53
N LEU A 91 4.05 10.07 -6.71
CA LEU A 91 3.24 9.43 -7.75
C LEU A 91 3.85 8.10 -8.20
N ILE A 92 5.15 8.09 -8.50
CA ILE A 92 5.87 6.87 -8.90
C ILE A 92 5.72 5.78 -7.82
N ASN A 93 5.89 6.14 -6.54
CA ASN A 93 5.72 5.18 -5.44
C ASN A 93 4.27 4.71 -5.28
N HIS A 94 3.29 5.57 -5.59
CA HIS A 94 1.88 5.18 -5.62
C HIS A 94 1.62 4.13 -6.71
N TYR A 95 2.14 4.33 -7.93
CA TYR A 95 1.92 3.41 -9.06
C TYR A 95 2.76 2.14 -9.00
N ARG A 96 3.98 2.20 -8.46
CA ARG A 96 4.78 0.99 -8.14
C ARG A 96 4.08 0.08 -7.13
N GLY A 97 2.99 0.57 -6.54
CA GLY A 97 2.28 -0.07 -5.46
C GLY A 97 3.09 0.02 -4.17
N SER A 98 2.37 -0.23 -3.09
CA SER A 98 2.85 -0.76 -1.82
C SER A 98 3.69 -2.05 -1.94
N ALA A 99 4.29 -2.35 -3.09
CA ALA A 99 5.03 -3.56 -3.43
C ALA A 99 6.29 -3.82 -2.59
N ASN A 100 6.78 -2.82 -1.85
CA ASN A 100 8.01 -2.92 -1.07
C ASN A 100 7.82 -3.07 0.44
N GLU A 101 6.59 -2.97 0.97
CA GLU A 101 6.36 -3.07 2.42
C GLU A 101 5.44 -4.24 2.74
N ASN A 102 6.09 -5.39 2.98
CA ASN A 102 5.50 -6.66 3.40
C ASN A 102 4.44 -7.20 2.43
N ARG A 103 4.88 -7.90 1.38
CA ARG A 103 4.01 -8.67 0.47
C ARG A 103 2.94 -9.40 1.28
N SER A 104 1.73 -8.86 1.24
CA SER A 104 0.55 -9.64 1.50
C SER A 104 0.61 -10.85 0.57
N LYS A 105 0.04 -11.98 0.98
CA LYS A 105 -0.08 -13.14 0.07
C LYS A 105 -0.99 -12.86 -1.12
N PHE A 106 -1.73 -11.75 -1.05
CA PHE A 106 -2.78 -11.35 -1.97
C PHE A 106 -2.53 -9.89 -2.33
N ASP A 107 -2.41 -9.62 -3.62
CA ASP A 107 -2.19 -8.28 -4.16
C ASP A 107 -3.53 -7.65 -4.57
N LYS A 108 -4.50 -8.48 -4.98
CA LYS A 108 -5.80 -8.02 -5.49
C LYS A 108 -6.97 -8.38 -4.54
N PRO A 109 -8.03 -7.56 -4.50
CA PRO A 109 -9.17 -7.80 -3.60
C PRO A 109 -9.83 -9.16 -3.81
N PHE A 110 -9.99 -9.59 -5.07
CA PHE A 110 -10.67 -10.84 -5.41
C PHE A 110 -9.93 -12.08 -4.86
N GLU A 111 -8.62 -12.00 -4.66
CA GLU A 111 -7.82 -13.12 -4.15
C GLU A 111 -8.16 -13.42 -2.69
N TYR A 112 -8.40 -12.37 -1.89
CA TYR A 112 -8.91 -12.52 -0.52
C TYR A 112 -10.30 -13.18 -0.52
N ILE A 113 -11.18 -12.74 -1.41
CA ILE A 113 -12.55 -13.25 -1.51
C ILE A 113 -12.52 -14.74 -1.86
N HIS A 114 -11.76 -15.09 -2.89
CA HIS A 114 -11.61 -16.47 -3.35
C HIS A 114 -10.93 -17.36 -2.32
N TYR A 115 -9.93 -16.84 -1.60
CA TYR A 115 -9.29 -17.59 -0.51
C TYR A 115 -10.29 -17.91 0.59
N LEU A 116 -11.06 -16.92 1.06
CA LEU A 116 -12.07 -17.12 2.10
C LEU A 116 -13.27 -17.99 1.65
N ASP A 117 -13.45 -18.18 0.34
CA ASP A 117 -14.49 -19.06 -0.21
C ASP A 117 -14.09 -20.53 -0.23
N GLN A 118 -12.82 -20.85 0.03
CA GLN A 118 -12.36 -22.24 0.02
C GLN A 118 -13.03 -23.07 1.13
N PRO A 119 -13.53 -24.28 0.82
CA PRO A 119 -14.08 -25.16 1.84
C PRO A 119 -13.00 -25.60 2.84
N ASP A 120 -13.43 -25.96 4.05
CA ASP A 120 -12.60 -26.58 5.09
C ASP A 120 -11.35 -25.79 5.52
N LEU A 121 -11.41 -24.46 5.42
CA LEU A 121 -10.40 -23.59 6.00
C LEU A 121 -10.38 -23.71 7.52
N SER A 122 -9.20 -23.99 8.08
CA SER A 122 -9.03 -23.94 9.54
C SER A 122 -9.17 -22.51 10.07
N ILE A 123 -9.66 -22.37 11.29
CA ILE A 123 -9.86 -21.07 11.97
C ILE A 123 -8.58 -20.22 11.94
N ASN A 124 -7.40 -20.83 12.14
CA ASN A 124 -6.12 -20.12 12.07
C ASN A 124 -5.82 -19.53 10.69
N LYS A 125 -6.18 -20.23 9.60
CA LYS A 125 -6.00 -19.72 8.23
C LYS A 125 -6.96 -18.56 7.94
N ILE A 126 -8.21 -18.68 8.40
CA ILE A 126 -9.21 -17.61 8.30
C ILE A 126 -8.73 -16.37 9.04
N HIS A 127 -8.30 -16.51 10.30
CA HIS A 127 -7.78 -15.41 11.12
C HIS A 127 -6.61 -14.69 10.43
N ASN A 128 -5.62 -15.45 9.95
CA ASN A 128 -4.46 -14.85 9.28
C ASN A 128 -4.83 -14.13 7.97
N CYS A 129 -5.80 -14.67 7.22
CA CYS A 129 -6.31 -14.01 6.02
C CYS A 129 -7.06 -12.73 6.37
N LEU A 130 -7.93 -12.74 7.38
CA LEU A 130 -8.66 -11.56 7.83
C LEU A 130 -7.75 -10.48 8.39
N GLU A 131 -6.69 -10.83 9.12
CA GLU A 131 -5.72 -9.86 9.60
C GLU A 131 -4.94 -9.22 8.44
N SER A 132 -4.56 -10.02 7.44
CA SER A 132 -3.96 -9.48 6.21
C SER A 132 -4.94 -8.60 5.43
N LEU A 133 -6.21 -8.99 5.32
CA LEU A 133 -7.26 -8.22 4.65
C LEU A 133 -7.52 -6.89 5.36
N ARG A 134 -7.52 -6.88 6.70
CA ARG A 134 -7.64 -5.65 7.49
C ARG A 134 -6.56 -4.65 7.11
N ILE A 135 -5.31 -5.09 7.02
CA ILE A 135 -4.17 -4.24 6.65
C ILE A 135 -4.34 -3.74 5.20
N ALA A 136 -4.74 -4.60 4.27
CA ALA A 136 -4.98 -4.21 2.88
C ALA A 136 -6.09 -3.15 2.77
N LEU A 137 -7.22 -3.35 3.47
CA LEU A 137 -8.33 -2.41 3.50
C LEU A 137 -7.96 -1.03 4.09
N THR A 138 -6.95 -0.96 4.96
CA THR A 138 -6.54 0.33 5.57
C THR A 138 -5.41 1.02 4.81
N ASN A 139 -4.59 0.27 4.08
CA ASN A 139 -3.35 0.80 3.50
C ASN A 139 -3.39 0.95 1.97
N ASN A 140 -4.36 0.33 1.30
CA ASN A 140 -4.55 0.47 -0.14
C ASN A 140 -5.42 1.68 -0.49
N PRO A 141 -5.33 2.20 -1.72
CA PRO A 141 -6.13 3.33 -2.17
C PRO A 141 -7.64 3.02 -2.20
N LEU A 142 -8.47 4.06 -2.21
CA LEU A 142 -9.93 3.94 -2.28
C LEU A 142 -10.40 3.08 -3.46
N SER A 143 -9.75 3.19 -4.62
CA SER A 143 -10.04 2.35 -5.80
C SER A 143 -9.94 0.84 -5.50
N TRP A 144 -9.00 0.41 -4.65
CA TRP A 144 -8.90 -0.98 -4.20
C TRP A 144 -10.08 -1.37 -3.31
N ILE A 145 -10.55 -0.44 -2.46
CA ILE A 145 -11.72 -0.62 -1.59
C ILE A 145 -13.00 -0.70 -2.42
N GLU A 146 -13.11 0.13 -3.46
CA GLU A 146 -14.21 0.09 -4.42
C GLU A 146 -14.25 -1.24 -5.17
N GLU A 147 -13.10 -1.75 -5.61
CA GLU A 147 -13.00 -3.07 -6.25
C GLU A 147 -13.34 -4.22 -5.28
N PHE A 148 -12.90 -4.15 -4.01
CA PHE A 148 -13.31 -5.10 -2.98
C PHE A 148 -14.83 -5.09 -2.80
N GLY A 149 -15.40 -3.88 -2.67
CA GLY A 149 -16.81 -3.59 -2.84
C GLY A 149 -17.78 -4.47 -2.05
N THR A 150 -18.97 -4.62 -2.61
CA THR A 150 -20.09 -5.34 -1.96
C THR A 150 -19.83 -6.84 -1.88
N GLU A 151 -19.17 -7.43 -2.87
CA GLU A 151 -18.85 -8.87 -2.87
C GLU A 151 -17.86 -9.22 -1.76
N GLY A 152 -16.84 -8.39 -1.56
CA GLY A 152 -15.93 -8.50 -0.43
C GLY A 152 -16.65 -8.39 0.91
N LEU A 153 -17.55 -7.41 1.06
CA LEU A 153 -18.34 -7.24 2.28
C LEU A 153 -19.22 -8.46 2.57
N LYS A 154 -19.94 -8.98 1.57
CA LYS A 154 -20.74 -10.21 1.69
C LYS A 154 -19.87 -11.38 2.16
N LYS A 155 -18.66 -11.52 1.62
CA LYS A 155 -17.72 -12.58 2.01
C LYS A 155 -17.31 -12.46 3.47
N VAL A 156 -16.92 -11.26 3.92
CA VAL A 156 -16.54 -11.04 5.33
C VAL A 156 -17.69 -11.38 6.28
N LEU A 157 -18.91 -10.95 5.96
CA LEU A 157 -20.11 -11.26 6.74
C LEU A 157 -20.39 -12.78 6.78
N SER A 158 -20.27 -13.46 5.64
CA SER A 158 -20.41 -14.92 5.57
C SER A 158 -19.37 -15.63 6.45
N THR A 159 -18.11 -15.22 6.37
CA THR A 159 -17.03 -15.77 7.20
C THR A 159 -17.29 -15.54 8.69
N LEU A 160 -17.73 -14.35 9.08
CA LEU A 160 -18.09 -14.04 10.47
C LEU A 160 -19.21 -14.96 10.97
N ASN A 161 -20.25 -15.19 10.16
CA ASN A 161 -21.33 -16.10 10.49
C ASN A 161 -20.85 -17.55 10.66
N ILE A 162 -19.90 -18.01 9.84
CA ILE A 162 -19.29 -19.34 9.99
C ILE A 162 -18.52 -19.43 11.31
N CYS A 163 -17.74 -18.40 11.65
CA CYS A 163 -16.99 -18.37 12.91
C CYS A 163 -17.88 -18.31 14.16
N TYR A 164 -19.10 -17.78 14.05
CA TYR A 164 -20.04 -17.72 15.17
C TYR A 164 -20.84 -19.02 15.38
N ARG A 165 -21.03 -19.81 14.31
CA ARG A 165 -21.83 -21.04 14.34
C ARG A 165 -21.03 -22.29 14.71
N ASN A 166 -19.71 -22.25 14.59
CA ASN A 166 -18.78 -23.31 14.99
C ASN A 166 -18.15 -22.98 16.34
#